data_AF-A0A258KH48-F1
#
_entry.id   AF-A0A258KH48-F1
#
_cell.length_a   1.000
_cell.length_b   1.000
_cell.length_c   1.000
_cell.angle_alpha   90.00
_cell.angle_beta   90.00
_cell.angle_gamma   90.00
#
_symmetry.space_group_name_H-M   'P 1'
#
loop_
_entity.id
_entity.type
_entity.pdbx_description
1 polymer ?
#
loop_
_entity_poly.entity_id
_entity_poly.type
_entity_poly.pdbx_seq_one_letter_code
_entity_poly.pdbx_strand_id
1 'polypeptide(L)'
;MSTLQEIGLTKEQKALMTKPNRYSIQRWDSLAHTYAVDYVGKKVSIASSNQYYSPDDKSFVMYLFSPSKPEMPNIAFSMEGRDDHYGTWSNTGMGDKMKHLMPANYPSNGGWGKTRHLMPFMQSAQNRGEFVMLVAGERDHNCIKPYVNSTIILPNYFNEIWLGNQKISVPAIGASTALDTSNTFFAKFEDVAIAFRYLISNADDSAKPRLYNDGFTYKSSREKFQMVHDQALRLTLQHPSNGKAIIAMWWKTAEGIKTDADFKKFRESVLAAPVQVSNTNGIVEAKVTTAAGVLGVKADLKIKKRLEYYNPVALPTDFLFNIDGKEMGKSLLEKYK
;
A
#
# COMPACT_ATOMS: atom_id res chain seq x y z
N MET A 1 -21.51 8.28 28.33
CA MET A 1 -20.04 8.09 28.34
C MET A 1 -19.78 6.69 27.83
N SER A 2 -18.83 6.50 26.92
CA SER A 2 -18.63 5.15 26.35
C SER A 2 -18.08 4.22 27.42
N THR A 3 -18.46 2.94 27.44
CA THR A 3 -17.93 1.89 28.33
C THR A 3 -16.39 1.86 28.40
N LEU A 4 -15.71 2.30 27.33
CA LEU A 4 -14.25 2.48 27.28
C LEU A 4 -13.71 3.60 28.21
N GLN A 5 -14.50 4.64 28.46
CA GLN A 5 -14.19 5.72 29.41
C GLN A 5 -14.39 5.26 30.87
N GLU A 6 -15.33 4.34 31.13
CA GLU A 6 -15.63 3.82 32.47
C GLU A 6 -14.66 2.73 32.92
N ILE A 7 -14.27 1.82 32.02
CA ILE A 7 -13.39 0.69 32.35
C ILE A 7 -11.91 1.10 32.24
N GLY A 8 -11.61 2.07 31.38
CA GLY A 8 -10.24 2.45 31.03
C GLY A 8 -9.46 1.30 30.36
N LEU A 9 -8.27 1.63 29.84
CA LEU A 9 -7.34 0.60 29.36
C LEU A 9 -6.56 0.00 30.53
N THR A 10 -6.39 -1.32 30.56
CA THR A 10 -5.49 -2.00 31.50
C THR A 10 -4.05 -1.51 31.32
N LYS A 11 -3.18 -1.73 32.31
CA LYS A 11 -1.74 -1.39 32.19
C LYS A 11 -1.11 -2.06 30.96
N GLU A 12 -1.48 -3.31 30.70
CA GLU A 12 -1.00 -4.08 29.55
C GLU A 12 -1.50 -3.51 28.23
N GLN A 13 -2.78 -3.12 28.14
CA GLN A 13 -3.34 -2.48 26.95
C GLN A 13 -2.66 -1.13 26.68
N LYS A 14 -2.43 -0.30 27.71
CA LYS A 14 -1.70 0.97 27.60
C LYS A 14 -0.25 0.75 27.12
N ALA A 15 0.42 -0.27 27.67
CA ALA A 15 1.77 -0.63 27.25
C ALA A 15 1.79 -1.09 25.78
N LEU A 16 0.81 -1.89 25.34
CA LEU A 16 0.68 -2.32 23.94
C LEU A 16 0.45 -1.15 22.99
N MET A 17 -0.39 -0.18 23.36
CA MET A 17 -0.71 0.99 22.54
C MET A 17 0.52 1.88 22.28
N THR A 18 1.46 1.93 23.22
CA THR A 18 2.65 2.79 23.16
C THR A 18 3.94 2.01 22.85
N LYS A 19 3.83 0.69 22.61
CA LYS A 19 4.99 -0.17 22.36
C LYS A 19 5.66 0.21 21.02
N PRO A 20 6.95 0.58 21.02
CA PRO A 20 7.68 0.82 19.79
C PRO A 20 7.98 -0.49 19.05
N ASN A 21 8.11 -0.41 17.73
CA ASN A 21 8.45 -1.55 16.86
C ASN A 21 7.50 -2.74 17.02
N ARG A 22 6.22 -2.46 17.25
CA ARG A 22 5.17 -3.45 17.45
C ARG A 22 4.86 -4.12 16.12
N TYR A 23 5.00 -5.43 16.08
CA TYR A 23 4.66 -6.25 14.93
C TYR A 23 3.39 -7.04 15.21
N SER A 24 2.32 -6.74 14.49
CA SER A 24 1.00 -7.34 14.68
C SER A 24 0.61 -8.15 13.47
N ILE A 25 0.01 -9.31 13.69
CA ILE A 25 -0.54 -10.17 12.65
C ILE A 25 -1.97 -10.53 13.06
N GLN A 26 -2.94 -10.28 12.19
CA GLN A 26 -4.32 -10.66 12.40
C GLN A 26 -4.77 -11.63 11.33
N ARG A 27 -5.34 -12.76 11.73
CA ARG A 27 -6.08 -13.63 10.83
C ARG A 27 -7.50 -13.09 10.73
N TRP A 28 -7.99 -12.89 9.51
CA TRP A 28 -9.31 -12.31 9.27
C TRP A 28 -10.29 -13.27 8.59
N ASP A 29 -9.84 -14.46 8.18
CA ASP A 29 -10.71 -15.53 7.65
C ASP A 29 -10.14 -16.91 7.98
N SER A 30 -11.00 -17.92 7.92
CA SER A 30 -10.70 -19.35 7.97
C SER A 30 -9.86 -19.86 6.79
N LEU A 31 -9.85 -19.15 5.66
CA LEU A 31 -9.09 -19.52 4.47
C LEU A 31 -7.57 -19.52 4.72
N ALA A 32 -6.82 -20.25 3.89
CA ALA A 32 -5.37 -20.21 3.93
C ALA A 32 -4.85 -18.85 3.46
N HIS A 33 -3.81 -18.35 4.12
CA HIS A 33 -3.11 -17.11 3.75
C HIS A 33 -3.97 -15.84 3.77
N THR A 34 -4.98 -15.78 4.64
CA THR A 34 -5.84 -14.60 4.87
C THR A 34 -5.46 -13.91 6.18
N TYR A 35 -4.36 -13.18 6.12
CA TYR A 35 -3.86 -12.37 7.20
C TYR A 35 -3.71 -10.90 6.79
N ALA A 36 -3.71 -10.04 7.80
CA ALA A 36 -3.25 -8.67 7.74
C ALA A 36 -2.06 -8.53 8.68
N VAL A 37 -1.08 -7.75 8.28
CA VAL A 37 0.15 -7.51 9.03
C VAL A 37 0.34 -6.01 9.17
N ASP A 38 0.75 -5.57 10.36
CA ASP A 38 1.11 -4.19 10.64
C ASP A 38 2.42 -4.16 11.42
N TYR A 39 3.31 -3.25 11.05
CA TYR A 39 4.51 -2.94 11.78
C TYR A 39 4.50 -1.46 12.14
N VAL A 40 4.48 -1.17 13.44
CA VAL A 40 4.42 0.19 13.98
C VAL A 40 5.76 0.54 14.63
N GLY A 41 6.54 1.35 13.93
CA GLY A 41 7.72 2.04 14.43
C GLY A 41 7.37 3.30 15.21
N LYS A 42 8.34 4.20 15.40
CA LYS A 42 8.17 5.46 16.13
C LYS A 42 7.54 6.57 15.28
N LYS A 43 7.94 6.66 14.01
CA LYS A 43 7.51 7.66 13.02
C LYS A 43 6.95 7.03 11.74
N VAL A 44 6.94 5.72 11.65
CA VAL A 44 6.37 5.01 10.50
C VAL A 44 5.55 3.81 10.95
N SER A 45 4.40 3.61 10.31
CA SER A 45 3.73 2.30 10.27
C SER A 45 3.67 1.82 8.82
N ILE A 46 3.81 0.52 8.61
CA ILE A 46 3.63 -0.14 7.32
C ILE A 46 2.73 -1.34 7.52
N ALA A 47 1.67 -1.42 6.73
CA ALA A 47 0.69 -2.49 6.83
C ALA A 47 0.32 -3.06 5.46
N SER A 48 0.05 -4.36 5.46
CA SER A 48 -0.39 -5.12 4.31
C SER A 48 -1.57 -6.03 4.67
N SER A 49 -2.46 -6.25 3.71
CA SER A 49 -3.57 -7.19 3.81
C SER A 49 -3.75 -7.91 2.47
N ASN A 50 -4.06 -9.19 2.54
CA ASN A 50 -4.21 -10.03 1.35
C ASN A 50 -5.57 -9.84 0.65
N GLN A 51 -6.44 -8.97 1.13
CA GLN A 51 -7.77 -8.77 0.56
C GLN A 51 -8.33 -7.38 0.88
N TYR A 52 -9.25 -6.90 0.03
CA TYR A 52 -10.19 -5.84 0.36
C TYR A 52 -11.48 -6.46 0.92
N TYR A 53 -11.98 -5.94 2.03
CA TYR A 53 -13.35 -6.16 2.48
C TYR A 53 -14.32 -5.32 1.63
N SER A 54 -13.92 -4.09 1.29
CA SER A 54 -14.70 -3.18 0.46
C SER A 54 -13.84 -2.44 -0.58
N PRO A 55 -14.44 -1.92 -1.67
CA PRO A 55 -13.70 -1.15 -2.67
C PRO A 55 -12.98 0.09 -2.11
N ASP A 56 -13.43 0.64 -0.99
CA ASP A 56 -12.85 1.83 -0.36
C ASP A 56 -11.68 1.49 0.58
N ASP A 57 -11.32 0.21 0.72
CA ASP A 57 -10.23 -0.24 1.59
C ASP A 57 -8.85 0.15 1.05
N LYS A 58 -7.85 0.11 1.94
CA LYS A 58 -6.43 0.37 1.65
C LYS A 58 -5.60 -0.77 2.24
N SER A 59 -5.35 -1.79 1.43
CA SER A 59 -4.70 -3.03 1.86
C SER A 59 -3.19 -2.96 1.84
N PHE A 60 -2.58 -1.97 1.18
CA PHE A 60 -1.15 -1.71 1.26
C PHE A 60 -0.97 -0.23 1.58
N VAL A 61 -0.49 0.04 2.78
CA VAL A 61 -0.43 1.39 3.33
C VAL A 61 0.83 1.61 4.17
N MET A 62 1.37 2.82 4.11
CA MET A 62 2.32 3.34 5.09
C MET A 62 1.81 4.65 5.66
N TYR A 63 2.04 4.85 6.94
CA TYR A 63 1.76 6.08 7.66
C TYR A 63 3.09 6.69 8.08
N LEU A 64 3.28 7.98 7.82
CA LEU A 64 4.41 8.74 8.36
C LEU A 64 3.89 9.67 9.45
N PHE A 65 4.64 9.80 10.53
CA PHE A 65 4.30 10.64 11.67
C PHE A 65 5.39 11.66 11.94
N SER A 66 4.97 12.91 12.09
CA SER A 66 5.79 14.00 12.59
C SER A 66 4.94 14.93 13.45
N PRO A 67 5.40 15.32 14.66
CA PRO A 67 4.75 16.37 15.44
C PRO A 67 4.66 17.71 14.68
N SER A 68 5.61 17.96 13.77
CA SER A 68 5.62 19.19 12.96
C SER A 68 4.70 19.13 11.74
N LYS A 69 4.33 17.92 11.29
CA LYS A 69 3.49 17.67 10.11
C LYS A 69 2.49 16.53 10.38
N PRO A 70 1.50 16.72 11.26
CA PRO A 70 0.68 15.62 11.78
C PRO A 70 -0.39 15.09 10.81
N GLU A 71 -0.75 15.86 9.77
CA GLU A 71 -1.94 15.61 8.93
C GLU A 71 -1.61 15.25 7.47
N MET A 72 -0.47 14.59 7.25
CA MET A 72 -0.01 14.20 5.92
C MET A 72 -0.90 13.12 5.28
N PRO A 73 -1.03 13.11 3.94
CA PRO A 73 -1.65 11.99 3.23
C PRO A 73 -0.94 10.67 3.56
N ASN A 74 -1.74 9.64 3.83
CA ASN A 74 -1.23 8.28 3.97
C ASN A 74 -0.67 7.81 2.63
N ILE A 75 0.42 7.07 2.67
CA ILE A 75 0.98 6.45 1.48
C ILE A 75 0.19 5.18 1.22
N ALA A 76 -0.54 5.12 0.11
CA ALA A 76 -1.44 3.99 -0.15
C ALA A 76 -1.44 3.57 -1.61
N PHE A 77 -1.48 2.26 -1.83
CA PHE A 77 -1.67 1.68 -3.15
C PHE A 77 -3.14 1.72 -3.58
N SER A 78 -3.37 1.89 -4.87
CA SER A 78 -4.67 1.76 -5.53
C SER A 78 -4.50 1.19 -6.92
N MET A 79 -5.43 0.32 -7.31
CA MET A 79 -5.67 -0.04 -8.69
C MET A 79 -7.00 0.58 -9.12
N GLU A 80 -7.02 1.37 -10.20
CA GLU A 80 -8.24 2.08 -10.64
C GLU A 80 -8.27 2.31 -12.16
N GLY A 81 -9.46 2.40 -12.76
CA GLY A 81 -9.65 2.54 -14.22
C GLY A 81 -10.49 3.77 -14.61
N ARG A 82 -10.44 4.84 -13.82
CA ARG A 82 -11.22 6.07 -14.00
C ARG A 82 -10.36 7.34 -14.10
N ASP A 83 -9.06 7.22 -13.90
CA ASP A 83 -8.13 8.33 -13.67
C ASP A 83 -8.50 9.13 -12.39
N ASP A 84 -9.17 8.50 -11.42
CA ASP A 84 -9.46 9.08 -10.10
C ASP A 84 -8.39 8.68 -9.08
N HIS A 85 -7.15 9.06 -9.36
CA HIS A 85 -5.99 8.62 -8.59
C HIS A 85 -6.09 8.94 -7.09
N TYR A 86 -6.74 10.06 -6.75
CA TYR A 86 -6.90 10.54 -5.38
C TYR A 86 -8.25 10.15 -4.74
N GLY A 87 -9.13 9.44 -5.46
CA GLY A 87 -10.44 9.01 -4.93
C GLY A 87 -11.39 10.18 -4.64
N THR A 88 -11.40 11.19 -5.51
CA THR A 88 -12.17 12.44 -5.30
C THR A 88 -13.57 12.40 -5.88
N TRP A 89 -13.91 11.41 -6.70
CA TRP A 89 -15.18 11.39 -7.42
C TRP A 89 -16.41 11.49 -6.51
N SER A 90 -16.37 10.89 -5.32
CA SER A 90 -17.48 10.99 -4.36
C SER A 90 -17.66 12.41 -3.84
N ASN A 91 -16.57 13.15 -3.66
CA ASN A 91 -16.60 14.48 -3.08
C ASN A 91 -16.93 15.54 -4.13
N THR A 92 -16.53 15.32 -5.39
CA THR A 92 -16.75 16.28 -6.48
C THR A 92 -18.05 16.05 -7.25
N GLY A 93 -18.86 15.08 -6.83
CA GLY A 93 -20.08 14.64 -7.53
C GLY A 93 -19.80 14.11 -8.93
N MET A 94 -18.59 13.56 -9.17
CA MET A 94 -18.19 13.14 -10.51
C MET A 94 -18.97 11.90 -10.97
N GLY A 95 -19.38 11.03 -10.02
CA GLY A 95 -20.25 9.91 -10.34
C GLY A 95 -21.54 10.34 -11.04
N ASP A 96 -22.20 11.39 -10.55
CA ASP A 96 -23.42 11.92 -11.17
C ASP A 96 -23.15 12.52 -12.55
N LYS A 97 -22.05 13.27 -12.70
CA LYS A 97 -21.63 13.85 -13.98
C LYS A 97 -21.31 12.78 -15.02
N MET A 98 -20.76 11.65 -14.59
CA MET A 98 -20.40 10.52 -15.43
C MET A 98 -21.50 9.45 -15.53
N LYS A 99 -22.71 9.71 -15.01
CA LYS A 99 -23.81 8.73 -15.01
C LYS A 99 -24.22 8.27 -16.41
N HIS A 100 -23.97 9.08 -17.44
CA HIS A 100 -24.19 8.70 -18.84
C HIS A 100 -23.24 7.59 -19.34
N LEU A 101 -22.13 7.33 -18.64
CA LEU A 101 -21.20 6.22 -18.91
C LEU A 101 -21.55 4.97 -18.10
N MET A 102 -22.56 5.03 -17.23
CA MET A 102 -22.97 3.92 -16.39
C MET A 102 -23.57 2.79 -17.25
N PRO A 103 -23.19 1.52 -17.02
CA PRO A 103 -23.75 0.38 -17.74
C PRO A 103 -25.29 0.33 -17.63
N ALA A 104 -25.95 -0.16 -18.69
CA ALA A 104 -27.38 -0.44 -18.63
C ALA A 104 -27.69 -1.44 -17.51
N ASN A 105 -28.76 -1.20 -16.74
CA ASN A 105 -29.18 -2.01 -15.58
C ASN A 105 -28.19 -2.03 -14.40
N TYR A 106 -27.26 -1.07 -14.33
CA TYR A 106 -26.42 -0.93 -13.14
C TYR A 106 -27.29 -0.64 -11.90
N PRO A 107 -27.11 -1.40 -10.80
CA PRO A 107 -27.98 -1.29 -9.66
C PRO A 107 -27.86 0.10 -9.02
N SER A 108 -28.97 0.68 -8.58
CA SER A 108 -29.03 2.05 -8.02
C SER A 108 -28.16 2.24 -6.78
N ASN A 109 -27.80 1.15 -6.09
CA ASN A 109 -26.88 1.10 -4.95
C ASN A 109 -25.44 0.64 -5.31
N GLY A 110 -25.14 0.43 -6.60
CA GLY A 110 -23.90 -0.19 -7.08
C GLY A 110 -22.63 0.59 -6.78
N GLY A 111 -22.77 1.85 -6.36
CA GLY A 111 -21.65 2.61 -5.83
C GLY A 111 -20.89 3.42 -6.87
N TRP A 112 -21.43 3.67 -8.06
CA TRP A 112 -20.84 4.52 -9.12
C TRP A 112 -20.31 5.89 -8.62
N GLY A 113 -20.92 6.46 -7.58
CA GLY A 113 -20.46 7.69 -6.93
C GLY A 113 -19.40 7.52 -5.83
N LYS A 114 -18.84 6.31 -5.60
CA LYS A 114 -17.85 6.05 -4.55
C LYS A 114 -16.41 6.30 -5.01
N THR A 115 -15.50 6.41 -4.05
CA THR A 115 -14.11 6.84 -4.28
C THR A 115 -13.26 5.81 -5.00
N ARG A 116 -13.55 4.51 -4.89
CA ARG A 116 -12.82 3.41 -5.53
C ARG A 116 -13.74 2.22 -5.82
N HIS A 117 -13.45 1.46 -6.87
CA HIS A 117 -14.36 0.41 -7.37
C HIS A 117 -13.71 -0.93 -7.65
N LEU A 118 -12.43 -0.96 -8.04
CA LEU A 118 -11.77 -2.22 -8.34
C LEU A 118 -11.40 -2.97 -7.06
N MET A 119 -11.83 -4.22 -7.00
CA MET A 119 -11.36 -5.20 -6.01
C MET A 119 -10.49 -6.27 -6.68
N PRO A 120 -9.22 -5.96 -6.97
CA PRO A 120 -8.29 -6.90 -7.58
C PRO A 120 -8.01 -8.08 -6.64
N PHE A 121 -7.55 -9.18 -7.22
CA PHE A 121 -6.88 -10.22 -6.46
C PHE A 121 -5.60 -9.65 -5.86
N MET A 122 -5.33 -9.96 -4.60
CA MET A 122 -4.16 -9.47 -3.89
C MET A 122 -3.53 -10.58 -3.04
N GLN A 123 -2.22 -10.47 -2.90
CA GLN A 123 -1.43 -11.26 -1.98
C GLN A 123 -0.23 -10.44 -1.52
N SER A 124 0.17 -10.64 -0.28
CA SER A 124 1.39 -10.06 0.27
C SER A 124 2.06 -10.99 1.27
N ALA A 125 3.37 -10.80 1.40
CA ALA A 125 4.17 -11.33 2.49
C ALA A 125 4.90 -10.16 3.12
N GLN A 126 4.66 -9.92 4.42
CA GLN A 126 5.28 -8.84 5.18
C GLN A 126 6.17 -9.41 6.27
N ASN A 127 7.34 -8.81 6.42
CA ASN A 127 8.24 -9.02 7.53
C ASN A 127 8.63 -7.65 8.10
N ARG A 128 8.00 -7.27 9.22
CA ARG A 128 8.23 -5.97 9.89
C ARG A 128 8.11 -4.80 8.90
N GLY A 129 9.20 -4.04 8.72
CA GLY A 129 9.31 -2.83 7.91
C GLY A 129 9.30 -3.06 6.39
N GLU A 130 9.03 -4.27 5.91
CA GLU A 130 9.02 -4.56 4.48
C GLU A 130 7.98 -5.60 4.08
N PHE A 131 7.41 -5.43 2.88
CA PHE A 131 6.53 -6.43 2.28
C PHE A 131 6.71 -6.54 0.76
N VAL A 132 6.50 -7.74 0.23
CA VAL A 132 6.24 -7.94 -1.20
C VAL A 132 4.74 -8.05 -1.40
N MET A 133 4.18 -7.27 -2.31
CA MET A 133 2.79 -7.34 -2.76
C MET A 133 2.72 -7.88 -4.19
N LEU A 134 1.65 -8.61 -4.50
CA LEU A 134 1.21 -9.00 -5.84
C LEU A 134 -0.26 -8.61 -5.98
N VAL A 135 -0.59 -7.88 -7.03
CA VAL A 135 -1.94 -7.45 -7.35
C VAL A 135 -2.25 -7.78 -8.79
N ALA A 136 -3.40 -8.40 -9.01
CA ALA A 136 -3.92 -8.71 -10.33
C ALA A 136 -5.39 -8.34 -10.44
N GLY A 137 -5.74 -7.55 -11.44
CA GLY A 137 -7.10 -7.07 -11.66
C GLY A 137 -7.42 -6.98 -13.14
N GLU A 138 -8.71 -6.98 -13.44
CA GLU A 138 -9.22 -6.63 -14.75
C GLU A 138 -10.19 -5.48 -14.58
N ARG A 139 -10.31 -4.64 -15.60
CA ARG A 139 -11.29 -3.58 -15.62
C ARG A 139 -12.68 -4.20 -15.44
N ASP A 140 -13.48 -3.60 -14.59
CA ASP A 140 -14.87 -3.96 -14.42
C ASP A 140 -15.77 -2.92 -15.09
N HIS A 141 -17.06 -3.08 -14.88
CA HIS A 141 -18.09 -2.20 -15.40
C HIS A 141 -18.07 -0.79 -14.77
N ASN A 142 -17.24 -0.54 -13.73
CA ASN A 142 -17.04 0.77 -13.11
C ASN A 142 -15.84 1.52 -13.69
N CYS A 143 -15.07 0.89 -14.56
CA CYS A 143 -13.94 1.51 -15.24
C CYS A 143 -14.41 2.22 -16.51
N ILE A 144 -14.12 3.51 -16.63
CA ILE A 144 -14.46 4.32 -17.80
C ILE A 144 -13.33 4.36 -18.83
N LYS A 145 -12.14 3.88 -18.48
CA LYS A 145 -10.98 3.80 -19.36
C LYS A 145 -10.77 2.38 -19.89
N PRO A 146 -10.11 2.22 -21.05
CA PRO A 146 -9.73 0.90 -21.57
C PRO A 146 -8.52 0.32 -20.83
N TYR A 147 -7.82 1.12 -20.04
CA TYR A 147 -6.66 0.74 -19.23
C TYR A 147 -6.97 0.85 -17.72
N VAL A 148 -6.05 0.33 -16.91
CA VAL A 148 -6.05 0.43 -15.45
C VAL A 148 -4.73 1.04 -15.01
N ASN A 149 -4.76 1.85 -13.97
CA ASN A 149 -3.59 2.44 -13.33
C ASN A 149 -3.30 1.75 -12.01
N SER A 150 -2.04 1.40 -11.78
CA SER A 150 -1.49 1.08 -10.47
C SER A 150 -0.83 2.32 -9.89
N THR A 151 -1.39 2.85 -8.81
CA THR A 151 -0.99 4.14 -8.23
C THR A 151 -0.62 4.02 -6.76
N ILE A 152 0.47 4.65 -6.36
CA ILE A 152 0.82 4.92 -4.96
C ILE A 152 0.63 6.42 -4.73
N ILE A 153 -0.27 6.79 -3.82
CA ILE A 153 -0.39 8.18 -3.33
C ILE A 153 0.75 8.41 -2.34
N LEU A 154 1.34 9.61 -2.36
CA LEU A 154 2.46 9.99 -1.51
C LEU A 154 2.24 11.39 -0.91
N PRO A 155 2.70 11.68 0.31
CA PRO A 155 2.74 13.04 0.83
C PRO A 155 3.80 13.88 0.08
N ASN A 156 3.53 15.16 -0.17
CA ASN A 156 4.49 16.08 -0.80
C ASN A 156 5.40 16.78 0.23
N TYR A 157 5.91 16.03 1.23
CA TYR A 157 6.64 16.60 2.37
C TYR A 157 7.97 15.90 2.66
N PHE A 158 8.52 15.19 1.67
CA PHE A 158 9.81 14.52 1.78
C PHE A 158 10.99 15.52 1.79
N ASN A 159 12.01 15.22 2.58
CA ASN A 159 13.27 15.96 2.57
C ASN A 159 14.05 15.69 1.29
N GLU A 160 13.99 14.45 0.80
CA GLU A 160 14.70 14.02 -0.41
C GLU A 160 13.89 12.99 -1.18
N ILE A 161 13.96 13.05 -2.51
CA ILE A 161 13.40 12.06 -3.42
C ILE A 161 14.50 11.58 -4.35
N TRP A 162 14.57 10.27 -4.58
CA TRP A 162 15.50 9.67 -5.51
C TRP A 162 14.76 8.64 -6.40
N LEU A 163 15.13 8.61 -7.68
CA LEU A 163 14.73 7.58 -8.61
C LEU A 163 15.98 6.73 -8.89
N GLY A 164 15.98 5.52 -8.34
CA GLY A 164 17.15 4.65 -8.26
C GLY A 164 18.35 5.34 -7.61
N ASN A 165 19.39 5.62 -8.41
CA ASN A 165 20.62 6.27 -7.95
C ASN A 165 20.67 7.78 -8.20
N GLN A 166 19.60 8.38 -8.72
CA GLN A 166 19.56 9.81 -9.03
C GLN A 166 18.67 10.57 -8.05
N LYS A 167 19.23 11.58 -7.39
CA LYS A 167 18.45 12.55 -6.61
C LYS A 167 17.66 13.43 -7.58
N ILE A 168 16.39 13.64 -7.27
CA ILE A 168 15.54 14.54 -8.05
C ILE A 168 14.87 15.56 -7.15
N SER A 169 14.53 16.71 -7.73
CA SER A 169 13.54 17.61 -7.15
C SER A 169 12.14 17.06 -7.40
N VAL A 170 11.18 17.46 -6.56
CA VAL A 170 9.76 17.24 -6.88
C VAL A 170 9.48 17.85 -8.26
N PRO A 171 8.82 17.13 -9.19
CA PRO A 171 8.47 17.69 -10.49
C PRO A 171 7.66 18.98 -10.34
N ALA A 172 7.76 19.89 -11.31
CA ALA A 172 6.87 21.05 -11.35
C ALA A 172 5.39 20.59 -11.38
N ILE A 173 4.48 21.43 -10.89
CA ILE A 173 3.04 21.14 -10.96
C ILE A 173 2.62 20.93 -12.42
N GLY A 174 1.87 19.86 -12.67
CA GLY A 174 1.47 19.39 -14.01
C GLY A 174 2.53 18.55 -14.72
N ALA A 175 3.72 18.38 -14.14
CA ALA A 175 4.81 17.59 -14.71
C ALA A 175 4.94 16.21 -14.06
N SER A 176 5.70 15.34 -14.74
CA SER A 176 6.06 14.02 -14.21
C SER A 176 7.47 13.61 -14.59
N THR A 177 8.06 12.73 -13.80
CA THR A 177 9.38 12.14 -14.05
C THR A 177 9.28 10.63 -14.01
N ALA A 178 9.74 9.96 -15.08
CA ALA A 178 9.77 8.49 -15.11
C ALA A 178 10.85 7.95 -14.17
N LEU A 179 10.56 6.80 -13.55
CA LEU A 179 11.57 6.03 -12.83
C LEU A 179 12.67 5.59 -13.79
N ASP A 180 13.88 5.44 -13.25
CA ASP A 180 15.03 4.94 -14.00
C ASP A 180 14.90 3.43 -14.26
N THR A 181 15.92 2.82 -14.85
CA THR A 181 15.92 1.38 -15.16
C THR A 181 15.91 0.48 -13.94
N SER A 182 16.19 1.02 -12.74
CA SER A 182 16.07 0.25 -11.50
C SER A 182 14.61 0.08 -11.08
N ASN A 183 13.68 0.83 -11.69
CA ASN A 183 12.26 0.89 -11.34
C ASN A 183 12.05 1.03 -9.83
N THR A 184 12.89 1.84 -9.19
CA THR A 184 12.86 2.04 -7.73
C THR A 184 12.68 3.51 -7.38
N PHE A 185 11.70 3.80 -6.54
CA PHE A 185 11.53 5.10 -5.90
C PHE A 185 12.08 5.03 -4.48
N PHE A 186 12.75 6.10 -4.06
CA PHE A 186 13.14 6.32 -2.67
C PHE A 186 12.71 7.70 -2.21
N ALA A 187 12.36 7.81 -0.93
CA ALA A 187 12.25 9.10 -0.28
C ALA A 187 12.77 9.05 1.16
N LYS A 188 13.27 10.20 1.62
CA LYS A 188 13.64 10.44 3.02
C LYS A 188 12.65 11.43 3.62
N PHE A 189 12.08 11.06 4.76
CA PHE A 189 11.22 11.91 5.58
C PHE A 189 11.78 11.94 7.00
N GLU A 190 12.33 13.08 7.40
CA GLU A 190 13.07 13.26 8.65
C GLU A 190 14.13 12.15 8.81
N ASP A 191 13.99 11.28 9.80
CA ASP A 191 14.85 10.12 10.07
C ASP A 191 14.27 8.78 9.56
N VAL A 192 13.29 8.83 8.66
CA VAL A 192 12.68 7.67 8.00
C VAL A 192 13.07 7.63 6.52
N ALA A 193 13.43 6.46 6.01
CA ALA A 193 13.55 6.20 4.58
C ALA A 193 12.49 5.21 4.12
N ILE A 194 11.92 5.44 2.95
CA ILE A 194 10.97 4.54 2.28
C ILE A 194 11.47 4.18 0.88
N ALA A 195 11.10 3.01 0.41
CA ALA A 195 11.38 2.52 -0.94
C ALA A 195 10.20 1.77 -1.53
N PHE A 196 9.99 1.95 -2.84
CA PHE A 196 9.09 1.15 -3.66
C PHE A 196 9.85 0.65 -4.88
N ARG A 197 10.05 -0.66 -4.99
CA ARG A 197 10.69 -1.29 -6.14
C ARG A 197 9.67 -2.12 -6.90
N TYR A 198 9.43 -1.79 -8.17
CA TYR A 198 8.57 -2.58 -9.05
C TYR A 198 9.36 -3.83 -9.48
N LEU A 199 8.80 -5.02 -9.22
CA LEU A 199 9.46 -6.31 -9.48
C LEU A 199 9.04 -6.89 -10.82
N ILE A 200 7.73 -6.85 -11.09
CA ILE A 200 7.12 -7.29 -12.34
C ILE A 200 5.86 -6.48 -12.59
N SER A 201 5.56 -6.21 -13.86
CA SER A 201 4.26 -5.73 -14.30
C SER A 201 3.94 -6.26 -15.70
N ASN A 202 2.66 -6.27 -16.07
CA ASN A 202 2.25 -6.53 -17.46
C ASN A 202 2.13 -5.25 -18.31
N ALA A 203 2.62 -4.10 -17.82
CA ALA A 203 2.67 -2.88 -18.60
C ALA A 203 3.56 -3.05 -19.84
N ASP A 204 3.25 -2.32 -20.91
CA ASP A 204 4.07 -2.34 -22.14
C ASP A 204 5.51 -1.92 -21.81
N ASP A 205 6.51 -2.44 -22.52
CA ASP A 205 7.94 -2.16 -22.23
C ASP A 205 8.28 -0.66 -22.23
N SER A 206 7.54 0.14 -23.00
CA SER A 206 7.67 1.61 -23.03
C SER A 206 7.01 2.31 -21.84
N ALA A 207 6.08 1.66 -21.15
CA ALA A 207 5.37 2.22 -20.01
C ALA A 207 6.22 2.06 -18.73
N LYS A 208 6.78 3.18 -18.26
CA LYS A 208 7.50 3.23 -16.99
C LYS A 208 6.62 3.80 -15.88
N PRO A 209 6.78 3.37 -14.61
CA PRO A 209 6.18 4.09 -13.50
C PRO A 209 6.72 5.52 -13.48
N ARG A 210 5.86 6.50 -13.14
CA ARG A 210 6.25 7.91 -13.10
C ARG A 210 5.80 8.56 -11.82
N LEU A 211 6.65 9.44 -11.29
CA LEU A 211 6.29 10.37 -10.21
C LEU A 211 5.60 11.58 -10.83
N TYR A 212 4.35 11.81 -10.46
CA TYR A 212 3.55 12.96 -10.88
C TYR A 212 3.42 13.96 -9.74
N ASN A 213 3.48 15.24 -10.10
CA ASN A 213 3.00 16.33 -9.27
C ASN A 213 1.78 16.96 -9.95
N ASP A 214 0.58 16.50 -9.61
CA ASP A 214 -0.65 17.06 -10.16
C ASP A 214 -1.05 18.40 -9.49
N GLY A 215 -0.29 18.88 -8.50
CA GLY A 215 -0.68 20.02 -7.67
C GLY A 215 -1.86 19.73 -6.74
N PHE A 216 -2.07 18.45 -6.40
CA PHE A 216 -3.20 18.02 -5.59
C PHE A 216 -3.07 18.47 -4.13
N THR A 217 -4.15 19.06 -3.62
CA THR A 217 -4.30 19.55 -2.25
C THR A 217 -5.66 19.09 -1.72
N TYR A 218 -5.69 18.29 -0.65
CA TYR A 218 -6.95 17.79 -0.09
C TYR A 218 -7.65 18.85 0.75
N LYS A 219 -8.77 19.39 0.25
CA LYS A 219 -9.62 20.29 1.02
C LYS A 219 -10.72 19.52 1.75
N SER A 220 -10.59 19.42 3.07
CA SER A 220 -11.66 18.90 3.92
C SER A 220 -12.89 19.82 3.87
N SER A 221 -14.07 19.24 3.65
CA SER A 221 -15.36 19.94 3.81
C SER A 221 -15.83 20.01 5.26
N ARG A 222 -15.12 19.35 6.19
CA ARG A 222 -15.45 19.35 7.61
C ARG A 222 -14.67 20.46 8.31
N GLU A 223 -15.40 21.43 8.85
CA GLU A 223 -14.87 22.65 9.49
C GLU A 223 -13.83 22.37 10.59
N LYS A 224 -13.98 21.26 11.34
CA LYS A 224 -13.04 20.85 12.41
C LYS A 224 -11.78 20.13 11.94
N PHE A 225 -11.65 19.86 10.65
CA PHE A 225 -10.51 19.18 10.05
C PHE A 225 -9.82 20.14 9.07
N GLN A 226 -9.24 21.21 9.60
CA GLN A 226 -8.35 22.07 8.83
C GLN A 226 -7.00 21.35 8.73
N MET A 227 -6.62 20.97 7.52
CA MET A 227 -5.35 20.29 7.24
C MET A 227 -4.41 21.28 6.56
N VAL A 228 -3.23 21.51 7.12
CA VAL A 228 -2.16 22.35 6.54
C VAL A 228 -1.21 21.51 5.68
N HIS A 229 -0.98 20.25 6.07
CA HIS A 229 -0.06 19.35 5.37
C HIS A 229 -0.78 18.38 4.43
N ASP A 230 -1.59 18.90 3.50
CA ASP A 230 -2.59 18.16 2.71
C ASP A 230 -2.22 17.93 1.22
N GLN A 231 -0.98 18.23 0.84
CA GLN A 231 -0.48 18.10 -0.53
C GLN A 231 0.00 16.67 -0.82
N ALA A 232 -0.33 16.17 -2.01
CA ALA A 232 0.03 14.82 -2.42
C ALA A 232 0.69 14.75 -3.79
N LEU A 233 1.65 13.84 -3.90
CA LEU A 233 2.22 13.33 -5.15
C LEU A 233 1.63 11.95 -5.44
N ARG A 234 1.92 11.40 -6.63
CA ARG A 234 1.64 9.99 -6.91
C ARG A 234 2.71 9.34 -7.76
N LEU A 235 2.95 8.06 -7.51
CA LEU A 235 3.63 7.17 -8.46
C LEU A 235 2.58 6.38 -9.22
N THR A 236 2.53 6.50 -10.54
CA THR A 236 1.55 5.76 -11.35
C THR A 236 2.23 4.98 -12.46
N LEU A 237 1.83 3.73 -12.61
CA LEU A 237 2.09 2.88 -13.77
C LEU A 237 0.76 2.59 -14.46
N GLN A 238 0.67 2.94 -15.75
CA GLN A 238 -0.46 2.59 -16.59
C GLN A 238 -0.24 1.19 -17.18
N HIS A 239 -1.26 0.33 -17.09
CA HIS A 239 -1.28 -1.00 -17.70
C HIS A 239 -1.81 -0.96 -19.14
N PRO A 240 -1.69 -2.05 -19.93
CA PRO A 240 -2.10 -2.04 -21.32
C PRO A 240 -3.60 -1.76 -21.48
N SER A 241 -3.99 -1.23 -22.65
CA SER A 241 -5.37 -0.89 -23.02
C SER A 241 -6.30 -2.09 -23.26
N ASN A 242 -5.93 -3.27 -22.75
CA ASN A 242 -6.78 -4.47 -22.69
C ASN A 242 -7.51 -4.61 -21.34
N GLY A 243 -7.34 -3.64 -20.44
CA GLY A 243 -7.99 -3.59 -19.14
C GLY A 243 -7.41 -4.54 -18.10
N LYS A 244 -6.34 -5.28 -18.40
CA LYS A 244 -5.71 -6.23 -17.47
C LYS A 244 -4.51 -5.59 -16.79
N ALA A 245 -4.40 -5.78 -15.48
CA ALA A 245 -3.29 -5.29 -14.70
C ALA A 245 -2.72 -6.41 -13.83
N ILE A 246 -1.40 -6.60 -13.90
CA ILE A 246 -0.61 -7.44 -13.00
C ILE A 246 0.56 -6.57 -12.54
N ILE A 247 0.81 -6.54 -11.24
CA ILE A 247 1.93 -5.82 -10.66
C ILE A 247 2.41 -6.54 -9.39
N ALA A 248 3.72 -6.69 -9.24
CA ALA A 248 4.32 -7.00 -7.94
C ALA A 248 5.34 -5.94 -7.56
N MET A 249 5.35 -5.57 -6.29
CA MET A 249 6.22 -4.52 -5.76
C MET A 249 6.81 -4.95 -4.42
N TRP A 250 8.04 -4.52 -4.15
CA TRP A 250 8.64 -4.56 -2.82
C TRP A 250 8.59 -3.18 -2.19
N TRP A 251 7.97 -3.12 -1.02
CA TRP A 251 7.87 -1.94 -0.18
C TRP A 251 8.79 -2.13 1.01
N LYS A 252 9.60 -1.11 1.32
CA LYS A 252 10.54 -1.16 2.45
C LYS A 252 10.57 0.18 3.16
N THR A 253 10.64 0.16 4.49
CA THR A 253 10.89 1.33 5.32
C THR A 253 11.97 1.04 6.36
N ALA A 254 12.67 2.07 6.79
CA ALA A 254 13.60 2.04 7.91
C ALA A 254 13.59 3.38 8.66
N GLU A 255 13.68 3.32 9.98
CA GLU A 255 13.88 4.48 10.85
C GLU A 255 15.36 4.62 11.24
N GLY A 256 15.72 5.76 11.82
CA GLY A 256 17.08 6.04 12.29
C GLY A 256 18.04 6.54 11.19
N ILE A 257 17.50 7.05 10.08
CA ILE A 257 18.25 7.56 8.94
C ILE A 257 18.71 8.99 9.23
N LYS A 258 19.80 9.15 9.99
CA LYS A 258 20.25 10.45 10.50
C LYS A 258 21.18 11.18 9.55
N THR A 259 21.90 10.45 8.70
CA THR A 259 22.92 11.00 7.80
C THR A 259 22.65 10.62 6.34
N ASP A 260 23.32 11.31 5.43
CA ASP A 260 23.29 10.96 4.00
C ASP A 260 23.90 9.58 3.73
N ALA A 261 24.88 9.18 4.56
CA ALA A 261 25.48 7.85 4.51
C ALA A 261 24.48 6.75 4.92
N ASP A 262 23.67 6.99 5.96
CA ASP A 262 22.60 6.05 6.36
C ASP A 262 21.58 5.88 5.23
N PHE A 263 21.17 7.00 4.61
CA PHE A 263 20.19 6.95 3.53
C PHE A 263 20.77 6.27 2.28
N LYS A 264 22.03 6.56 1.93
CA LYS A 264 22.74 5.88 0.85
C LYS A 264 22.81 4.36 1.10
N LYS A 265 23.18 3.92 2.31
CA LYS A 265 23.22 2.50 2.69
C LYS A 265 21.85 1.84 2.55
N PHE A 266 20.78 2.53 2.96
CA PHE A 266 19.41 2.05 2.75
C PHE A 266 19.10 1.85 1.27
N ARG A 267 19.38 2.86 0.42
CA ARG A 267 19.15 2.77 -1.04
C ARG A 267 19.95 1.63 -1.66
N GLU A 268 21.23 1.50 -1.33
CA GLU A 268 22.10 0.42 -1.81
C GLU A 268 21.56 -0.96 -1.41
N SER A 269 21.07 -1.11 -0.17
CA SER A 269 20.47 -2.38 0.28
C SER A 269 19.24 -2.80 -0.53
N VAL A 270 18.49 -1.84 -1.06
CA VAL A 270 17.30 -2.11 -1.89
C VAL A 270 17.69 -2.37 -3.33
N LEU A 271 18.61 -1.59 -3.89
CA LEU A 271 19.05 -1.73 -5.28
C LEU A 271 19.83 -3.03 -5.50
N ALA A 272 20.68 -3.42 -4.55
CA ALA A 272 21.50 -4.62 -4.62
C ALA A 272 20.75 -5.91 -4.26
N ALA A 273 19.55 -5.83 -3.66
CA ALA A 273 18.79 -7.01 -3.27
C ALA A 273 18.46 -7.87 -4.51
N PRO A 274 18.83 -9.16 -4.52
CA PRO A 274 18.47 -10.08 -5.60
C PRO A 274 16.96 -10.22 -5.73
N VAL A 275 16.47 -10.15 -6.96
CA VAL A 275 15.05 -10.30 -7.31
C VAL A 275 14.88 -11.55 -8.17
N GLN A 276 13.89 -12.36 -7.86
CA GLN A 276 13.47 -13.50 -8.68
C GLN A 276 12.00 -13.33 -9.02
N VAL A 277 11.69 -13.24 -10.32
CA VAL A 277 10.32 -13.11 -10.83
C VAL A 277 10.07 -14.11 -11.94
N SER A 278 8.88 -14.68 -11.96
CA SER A 278 8.40 -15.51 -13.07
C SER A 278 6.91 -15.32 -13.29
N ASN A 279 6.48 -15.47 -14.54
CA ASN A 279 5.08 -15.53 -14.93
C ASN A 279 4.92 -16.61 -15.99
N THR A 280 4.56 -17.82 -15.55
CA THR A 280 4.44 -18.99 -16.42
C THR A 280 3.02 -19.51 -16.36
N ASN A 281 2.31 -19.50 -17.50
CA ASN A 281 0.94 -19.97 -17.63
C ASN A 281 -0.07 -19.33 -16.65
N GLY A 282 0.17 -18.09 -16.22
CA GLY A 282 -0.68 -17.37 -15.26
C GLY A 282 -0.32 -17.62 -13.80
N ILE A 283 0.70 -18.43 -13.52
CA ILE A 283 1.31 -18.55 -12.20
C ILE A 283 2.41 -17.50 -12.09
N VAL A 284 2.22 -16.55 -11.20
CA VAL A 284 3.16 -15.47 -10.93
C VAL A 284 3.87 -15.73 -9.62
N GLU A 285 5.19 -15.59 -9.65
CA GLU A 285 6.06 -15.66 -8.48
C GLU A 285 6.93 -14.40 -8.44
N ALA A 286 7.01 -13.74 -7.29
CA ALA A 286 7.84 -12.57 -7.09
C ALA A 286 8.50 -12.64 -5.70
N LYS A 287 9.84 -12.64 -5.68
CA LYS A 287 10.63 -12.72 -4.45
C LYS A 287 11.79 -11.74 -4.47
N VAL A 288 12.15 -11.29 -3.28
CA VAL A 288 13.37 -10.51 -3.00
C VAL A 288 14.16 -11.22 -1.90
N THR A 289 15.49 -11.23 -2.04
CA THR A 289 16.38 -11.70 -0.97
C THR A 289 16.82 -10.49 -0.15
N THR A 290 16.32 -10.40 1.08
CA THR A 290 16.65 -9.32 2.02
C THR A 290 17.70 -9.79 3.03
N ALA A 291 18.22 -8.88 3.86
CA ALA A 291 19.14 -9.25 4.93
C ALA A 291 18.53 -10.22 5.96
N ALA A 292 17.20 -10.28 6.07
CA ALA A 292 16.52 -11.21 6.95
C ALA A 292 16.32 -12.60 6.30
N GLY A 293 16.31 -12.68 4.96
CA GLY A 293 16.01 -13.89 4.21
C GLY A 293 15.14 -13.61 2.98
N VAL A 294 14.53 -14.64 2.42
CA VAL A 294 13.67 -14.52 1.23
C VAL A 294 12.27 -14.05 1.62
N LEU A 295 11.82 -12.98 0.98
CA LEU A 295 10.47 -12.41 1.12
C LEU A 295 9.78 -12.42 -0.23
N GLY A 296 8.53 -12.87 -0.32
CA GLY A 296 7.85 -12.96 -1.61
C GLY A 296 6.52 -13.71 -1.60
N VAL A 297 5.94 -13.82 -2.78
CA VAL A 297 4.62 -14.44 -2.98
C VAL A 297 4.58 -15.24 -4.27
N LYS A 298 3.68 -16.23 -4.32
CA LYS A 298 3.36 -17.03 -5.49
C LYS A 298 1.85 -17.27 -5.58
N ALA A 299 1.27 -17.01 -6.73
CA ALA A 299 -0.17 -17.15 -6.96
C ALA A 299 -0.49 -17.66 -8.37
N ASP A 300 -1.59 -18.39 -8.50
CA ASP A 300 -2.25 -18.64 -9.77
C ASP A 300 -3.31 -17.56 -10.00
N LEU A 301 -3.03 -16.68 -10.97
CA LEU A 301 -3.90 -15.55 -11.28
C LEU A 301 -5.12 -15.93 -12.11
N LYS A 302 -5.11 -17.09 -12.80
CA LYS A 302 -6.25 -17.56 -13.60
C LYS A 302 -7.39 -18.01 -12.71
N ILE A 303 -7.07 -18.74 -11.64
CA ILE A 303 -8.05 -19.24 -10.66
C ILE A 303 -8.06 -18.41 -9.35
N LYS A 304 -7.35 -17.29 -9.32
CA LYS A 304 -7.26 -16.37 -8.16
C LYS A 304 -6.88 -17.09 -6.86
N LYS A 305 -5.87 -17.97 -6.94
CA LYS A 305 -5.43 -18.81 -5.82
C LYS A 305 -4.05 -18.39 -5.33
N ARG A 306 -3.95 -18.08 -4.03
CA ARG A 306 -2.67 -17.90 -3.31
C ARG A 306 -2.02 -19.28 -3.16
N LEU A 307 -0.82 -19.46 -3.69
CA LEU A 307 -0.13 -20.77 -3.71
C LEU A 307 0.90 -20.86 -2.58
N GLU A 308 1.80 -19.89 -2.49
CA GLU A 308 2.87 -19.86 -1.49
C GLU A 308 3.16 -18.43 -1.05
N TYR A 309 3.70 -18.28 0.17
CA TYR A 309 4.34 -17.06 0.63
C TYR A 309 5.73 -17.40 1.13
N TYR A 310 6.68 -16.52 0.86
CA TYR A 310 8.04 -16.59 1.39
C TYR A 310 8.17 -15.50 2.43
N ASN A 311 8.51 -15.88 3.65
CA ASN A 311 8.73 -14.94 4.74
C ASN A 311 10.01 -15.36 5.47
N PRO A 312 10.95 -14.42 5.71
CA PRO A 312 12.14 -14.69 6.51
C PRO A 312 11.83 -15.30 7.88
N VAL A 313 10.69 -14.93 8.46
CA VAL A 313 10.19 -15.47 9.72
C VAL A 313 8.89 -16.18 9.43
N ALA A 314 8.81 -17.47 9.78
CA ALA A 314 7.58 -18.25 9.63
C ALA A 314 6.44 -17.54 10.37
N LEU A 315 5.32 -17.32 9.66
CA LEU A 315 4.13 -16.75 10.30
C LEU A 315 3.51 -17.82 11.21
N PRO A 316 2.91 -17.44 12.35
CA PRO A 316 2.17 -18.38 13.18
C PRO A 316 1.08 -19.07 12.36
N THR A 317 0.88 -20.37 12.55
CA THR A 317 -0.13 -21.15 11.80
C THR A 317 -1.49 -21.17 12.51
N ASP A 318 -1.50 -21.09 13.84
CA ASP A 318 -2.71 -21.23 14.65
C ASP A 318 -2.90 -20.05 15.62
N PHE A 319 -3.38 -18.93 15.07
CA PHE A 319 -3.59 -17.67 15.80
C PHE A 319 -4.84 -16.94 15.29
N LEU A 320 -5.39 -16.05 16.12
CA LEU A 320 -6.38 -15.07 15.69
C LEU A 320 -5.76 -13.67 15.62
N PHE A 321 -4.97 -13.29 16.63
CA PHE A 321 -4.34 -11.98 16.69
C PHE A 321 -3.05 -12.02 17.50
N ASN A 322 -1.93 -11.99 16.78
CA ASN A 322 -0.60 -12.12 17.32
C ASN A 322 0.09 -10.74 17.41
N ILE A 323 0.76 -10.47 18.54
CA ILE A 323 1.64 -9.30 18.70
C ILE A 323 3.03 -9.80 19.12
N ASP A 324 4.04 -9.49 18.31
CA ASP A 324 5.45 -9.83 18.55
C ASP A 324 5.68 -11.31 18.88
N GLY A 325 4.98 -12.21 18.20
CA GLY A 325 5.06 -13.66 18.40
C GLY A 325 4.10 -14.20 19.47
N LYS A 326 3.47 -13.35 20.29
CA LYS A 326 2.51 -13.76 21.32
C LYS A 326 1.08 -13.75 20.77
N GLU A 327 0.40 -14.90 20.84
CA GLU A 327 -1.03 -14.96 20.51
C GLU A 327 -1.87 -14.31 21.62
N MET A 328 -2.76 -13.41 21.22
CA MET A 328 -3.61 -12.61 22.11
C MET A 328 -5.10 -12.82 21.80
N GLY A 329 -5.45 -13.16 20.56
CA GLY A 329 -6.85 -13.21 20.10
C GLY A 329 -7.67 -14.33 20.75
N LYS A 330 -7.14 -15.54 20.82
CA LYS A 330 -7.84 -16.70 21.40
C LYS A 330 -8.18 -16.52 22.87
N SER A 331 -7.23 -16.08 23.69
CA SER A 331 -7.47 -15.83 25.12
C SER A 331 -8.52 -14.73 25.34
N LEU A 332 -8.63 -13.76 24.43
CA LEU A 332 -9.69 -12.75 24.48
C LEU A 332 -11.08 -13.32 24.16
N LEU A 333 -11.16 -14.39 23.37
CA LEU A 333 -12.43 -15.04 23.03
C LEU A 333 -12.84 -16.13 24.01
N GLU A 334 -11.91 -16.71 24.77
CA GLU A 334 -12.22 -17.74 25.78
C GLU A 334 -13.23 -17.26 26.82
N LYS A 335 -13.21 -15.97 27.19
CA LYS A 335 -14.18 -15.38 28.13
C LYS A 335 -15.63 -15.30 27.59
N TYR A 336 -15.84 -15.61 26.31
CA TYR A 336 -17.14 -15.62 25.65
C TYR A 336 -17.60 -17.04 25.24
N LYS A 337 -16.84 -18.07 25.63
CA LYS A 337 -17.26 -19.48 25.52
C LYS A 337 -18.01 -19.89 26.78
#